data_AF-A0A1B8JAL8-F1
#
_entry.id   AF-A0A1B8JAL8-F1
#
_cell.length_a   1.000
_cell.length_b   1.000
_cell.length_c   1.000
_cell.angle_alpha   90.00
_cell.angle_beta   90.00
_cell.angle_gamma   90.00
#
_symmetry.space_group_name_H-M   'P 1'
#
loop_
_entity.id
_entity.type
_entity.pdbx_description
1 polymer ?
#
loop_
_entity_poly.entity_id
_entity_poly.type
_entity_poly.pdbx_seq_one_letter_code
_entity_poly.pdbx_strand_id
1 'polypeptide(L)'
;IQNIFDIVKLLGHFARLWEIGKIYRLTSLARKIKAKADIISSAKDSGTKADSAMEALDLVLEYKRENPKDFEDIFAALENISQDYKNDPSKRQAIKDLLGKIG
;
A
#
# COMPACT_ATOMS: atom_id res chain seq x y z
N ILE A 1 1.43 8.13 -10.83
CA ILE A 1 1.73 8.52 -9.41
C ILE A 1 0.48 8.39 -8.53
N GLN A 2 -0.72 8.46 -9.12
CA GLN A 2 -2.04 8.31 -8.48
C GLN A 2 -2.21 7.04 -7.62
N ASN A 3 -2.10 5.83 -8.18
CA ASN A 3 -2.55 4.58 -7.52
C ASN A 3 -2.10 4.35 -6.06
N ILE A 4 -0.86 4.70 -5.69
CA ILE A 4 -0.36 4.49 -4.31
C ILE A 4 -0.88 5.54 -3.34
N PHE A 5 -0.91 6.80 -3.76
CA PHE A 5 -1.47 7.89 -2.95
C PHE A 5 -2.96 7.67 -2.71
N ASP A 6 -3.60 7.01 -3.67
CA ASP A 6 -5.01 6.74 -3.66
C ASP A 6 -5.40 5.51 -2.83
N ILE A 7 -4.56 4.47 -2.76
CA ILE A 7 -4.66 3.42 -1.75
C ILE A 7 -4.48 4.02 -0.34
N VAL A 8 -3.53 4.95 -0.16
CA VAL A 8 -3.34 5.64 1.12
C VAL A 8 -4.55 6.51 1.49
N LYS A 9 -5.18 7.19 0.53
CA LYS A 9 -6.43 7.93 0.76
C LYS A 9 -7.61 7.03 1.08
N LEU A 10 -7.73 5.90 0.38
CA LEU A 10 -8.75 4.88 0.66
C LEU A 10 -8.60 4.38 2.10
N LEU A 11 -7.37 4.01 2.48
CA LEU A 11 -7.04 3.64 3.85
C LEU A 11 -7.35 4.77 4.84
N GLY A 12 -7.01 6.03 4.52
CA GLY A 12 -7.31 7.18 5.38
C GLY A 12 -8.80 7.48 5.55
N HIS A 13 -9.63 7.21 4.54
CA HIS A 13 -11.09 7.36 4.62
C HIS A 13 -11.72 6.31 5.54
N PHE A 14 -11.21 5.08 5.52
CA PHE A 14 -11.66 4.01 6.42
C PHE A 14 -11.01 4.11 7.81
N ALA A 15 -9.79 4.62 7.89
CA ALA A 15 -9.00 4.77 9.10
C ALA A 15 -8.99 6.23 9.59
N ARG A 16 -10.18 6.79 9.84
CA ARG A 16 -10.41 8.15 10.41
C ARG A 16 -9.69 8.43 11.74
N LEU A 17 -8.86 7.50 12.23
CA LEU A 17 -8.15 7.50 13.51
C LEU A 17 -6.66 7.17 13.37
N TRP A 18 -6.08 7.18 12.16
CA TRP A 18 -4.63 6.96 12.02
C TRP A 18 -3.84 8.24 12.30
N GLU A 19 -2.89 8.13 13.22
CA GLU A 19 -1.92 9.19 13.49
C GLU A 19 -1.22 9.61 12.19
N ILE A 20 -1.12 10.93 11.96
CA ILE A 20 -0.50 11.52 10.76
C ILE A 20 0.90 10.96 10.51
N GLY A 21 1.64 10.63 11.58
CA GLY A 21 2.95 9.98 11.49
C GLY A 21 2.92 8.60 10.83
N LYS A 22 1.90 7.78 11.09
CA LYS A 22 1.73 6.45 10.48
C LYS A 22 1.48 6.58 8.97
N ILE A 23 0.59 7.50 8.60
CA ILE A 23 0.26 7.80 7.20
C ILE A 23 1.51 8.27 6.45
N TYR A 24 2.32 9.15 7.05
CA TYR A 24 3.56 9.62 6.45
C TYR A 24 4.55 8.47 6.22
N ARG A 25 4.79 7.64 7.25
CA ARG A 25 5.71 6.49 7.16
C ARG A 25 5.25 5.49 6.10
N LEU A 26 3.96 5.17 6.07
CA LEU A 26 3.37 4.28 5.05
C LEU A 26 3.49 4.86 3.64
N THR A 27 3.20 6.15 3.47
CA THR A 27 3.34 6.82 2.17
C THR A 27 4.80 6.82 1.71
N SER A 28 5.75 7.03 2.63
CA SER A 28 7.18 6.96 2.36
C SER A 28 7.59 5.56 1.88
N LEU A 29 7.18 4.51 2.61
CA LEU A 29 7.41 3.12 2.22
C LEU A 29 6.86 2.86 0.82
N ALA A 30 5.60 3.24 0.57
CA ALA A 30 4.95 2.96 -0.69
C ALA A 30 5.64 3.68 -1.87
N ARG A 31 6.16 4.90 -1.68
CA ARG A 31 6.98 5.58 -2.70
C ARG A 31 8.28 4.84 -2.99
N LYS A 32 8.97 4.34 -1.96
CA LYS A 32 10.23 3.58 -2.13
C LYS A 32 9.98 2.27 -2.86
N ILE A 33 8.96 1.50 -2.47
CA ILE A 33 8.55 0.27 -3.17
C ILE A 33 8.19 0.58 -4.63
N LYS A 34 7.47 1.68 -4.87
CA LYS A 34 7.13 2.08 -6.24
C LYS A 34 8.36 2.33 -7.09
N ALA A 35 9.34 3.07 -6.57
CA ALA A 35 10.57 3.33 -7.31
C ALA A 35 11.25 2.02 -7.74
N LYS A 36 11.25 0.99 -6.87
CA LYS A 36 11.74 -0.35 -7.21
C LYS A 36 10.84 -1.06 -8.24
N ALA A 37 9.52 -0.97 -8.12
CA ALA A 37 8.59 -1.51 -9.11
C ALA A 37 8.74 -0.87 -10.50
N ASP A 38 8.94 0.44 -10.56
CA ASP A 38 9.19 1.18 -11.79
C ASP A 38 10.51 0.69 -12.45
N ILE A 39 11.56 0.43 -11.65
CA ILE A 39 12.81 -0.19 -12.15
C ILE A 39 12.55 -1.61 -12.66
N ILE A 40 11.83 -2.45 -11.91
CA ILE A 40 11.48 -3.82 -12.35
C ILE A 40 10.74 -3.80 -13.69
N SER A 41 9.82 -2.85 -13.88
CA SER A 41 9.03 -2.74 -15.11
C SER A 41 9.83 -2.24 -16.31
N SER A 42 10.86 -1.43 -16.09
CA SER A 42 11.66 -0.78 -17.15
C SER A 42 12.97 -1.51 -17.47
N ALA A 43 13.50 -2.30 -16.53
CA ALA A 43 14.72 -3.07 -16.72
C ALA A 43 14.55 -4.14 -17.81
N LYS A 44 15.61 -4.38 -18.59
CA LYS A 44 15.63 -5.40 -19.65
C LYS A 44 16.26 -6.71 -19.18
N ASP A 45 17.26 -6.65 -18.31
CA ASP A 45 17.93 -7.81 -17.76
C ASP A 45 17.21 -8.33 -16.50
N SER A 46 17.34 -9.64 -16.27
CA SER A 46 16.71 -10.32 -15.14
C SER A 46 17.44 -10.10 -13.82
N GLY A 47 18.74 -9.77 -13.84
CA GLY A 47 19.53 -9.50 -12.64
C GLY A 47 19.04 -8.24 -11.92
N THR A 48 18.97 -7.12 -12.63
CA THR A 48 18.47 -5.83 -12.12
C THR A 48 17.04 -5.94 -11.60
N LYS A 49 16.20 -6.75 -12.26
CA LYS A 49 14.83 -7.03 -11.80
C LYS A 49 14.82 -7.79 -10.48
N ALA A 50 15.64 -8.84 -10.37
CA ALA A 50 15.74 -9.65 -9.15
C ALA A 50 16.28 -8.81 -7.99
N ASP A 51 17.34 -8.05 -8.21
CA ASP A 51 17.94 -7.17 -7.20
C ASP A 51 16.94 -6.12 -6.72
N SER A 52 16.25 -5.45 -7.64
CA SER A 52 15.22 -4.46 -7.30
C SER A 52 14.04 -5.08 -6.55
N ALA A 53 13.67 -6.32 -6.87
CA ALA A 53 12.64 -7.05 -6.14
C ALA A 53 13.08 -7.42 -4.72
N MET A 54 14.33 -7.84 -4.54
CA MET A 54 14.89 -8.11 -3.20
C MET A 54 14.96 -6.83 -2.37
N GLU A 55 15.42 -5.73 -2.94
CA GLU A 55 15.44 -4.43 -2.25
C GLU A 55 14.02 -3.94 -1.88
N ALA A 56 13.02 -4.20 -2.72
CA ALA A 56 11.63 -3.89 -2.40
C ALA A 56 11.12 -4.73 -1.21
N LEU A 57 11.52 -6.01 -1.14
CA LEU A 57 11.21 -6.88 0.01
C LEU A 57 11.92 -6.40 1.28
N ASP A 58 13.20 -6.03 1.19
CA ASP A 58 13.97 -5.51 2.31
C ASP A 58 13.34 -4.25 2.89
N LEU A 59 12.86 -3.34 2.04
CA LEU A 59 12.13 -2.14 2.48
C LEU A 59 10.88 -2.47 3.30
N VAL A 60 10.12 -3.50 2.91
CA VAL A 60 8.93 -3.96 3.66
C VAL A 60 9.33 -4.57 4.99
N LEU A 61 10.38 -5.40 5.00
CA LEU A 61 10.88 -6.05 6.21
C LEU A 61 11.49 -5.05 7.20
N GLU A 62 12.22 -4.06 6.72
CA GLU A 62 12.78 -2.95 7.50
C GLU A 62 11.63 -2.14 8.13
N TYR A 63 10.63 -1.75 7.34
CA TYR A 63 9.48 -1.02 7.86
C TYR A 63 8.77 -1.80 8.98
N LYS A 64 8.54 -3.10 8.80
CA LYS A 64 7.95 -3.97 9.83
C LYS A 64 8.81 -4.01 11.09
N ARG A 65 10.14 -4.09 10.95
CA ARG A 65 11.07 -4.14 12.08
C ARG A 65 11.06 -2.86 12.89
N GLU A 66 11.05 -1.72 12.22
CA GLU A 66 11.08 -0.40 12.84
C GLU A 66 9.71 0.04 13.38
N ASN A 67 8.62 -0.40 12.73
CA ASN A 67 7.27 0.04 13.04
C ASN A 67 6.29 -1.17 13.12
N PRO A 68 6.53 -2.14 14.02
CA PRO A 68 5.75 -3.39 14.05
C PRO A 68 4.26 -3.16 14.29
N LYS A 69 3.90 -2.21 15.17
CA LYS A 69 2.50 -1.85 15.43
C LYS A 69 1.82 -1.19 14.23
N ASP A 70 2.52 -0.28 13.55
CA ASP A 70 1.98 0.35 12.34
C ASP A 70 1.74 -0.70 11.26
N PHE A 71 2.66 -1.65 11.11
CA PHE A 71 2.51 -2.77 10.18
C PHE A 71 1.27 -3.62 10.50
N GLU A 72 1.06 -4.00 11.76
CA GLU A 72 -0.14 -4.74 12.19
C GLU A 72 -1.43 -3.94 11.92
N ASP A 73 -1.45 -2.65 12.27
CA ASP A 73 -2.61 -1.79 12.03
C ASP A 73 -2.96 -1.71 10.53
N ILE A 74 -1.95 -1.62 9.66
CA ILE A 74 -2.14 -1.61 8.21
C ILE A 74 -2.76 -2.93 7.73
N PHE A 75 -2.24 -4.06 8.18
CA PHE A 75 -2.78 -5.37 7.79
C PHE A 75 -4.22 -5.56 8.29
N ALA A 76 -4.52 -5.14 9.52
CA ALA A 76 -5.89 -5.17 10.05
C ALA A 76 -6.83 -4.28 9.22
N ALA A 77 -6.40 -3.08 8.81
CA ALA A 77 -7.19 -2.22 7.94
C ALA A 77 -7.43 -2.85 6.55
N LEU A 78 -6.41 -3.48 5.96
CA LEU A 78 -6.54 -4.21 4.70
C LEU A 78 -7.48 -5.41 4.81
N GLU A 79 -7.41 -6.15 5.92
CA GLU A 79 -8.31 -7.26 6.21
C GLU A 79 -9.76 -6.78 6.33
N ASN A 80 -9.99 -5.69 7.08
CA ASN A 80 -11.31 -5.08 7.19
C ASN A 80 -11.87 -4.64 5.83
N ILE A 81 -11.06 -4.00 4.99
CA ILE A 81 -11.47 -3.61 3.63
C ILE A 81 -11.79 -4.84 2.77
N SER A 82 -11.00 -5.92 2.88
CA SER A 82 -11.23 -7.17 2.15
C SER A 82 -12.54 -7.84 2.57
N GLN A 83 -12.80 -7.90 3.88
CA GLN A 83 -14.05 -8.43 4.45
C GLN A 83 -15.25 -7.58 4.04
N ASP A 84 -15.15 -6.25 4.15
CA ASP A 84 -16.19 -5.31 3.72
C ASP A 84 -16.51 -5.46 2.23
N TYR A 85 -15.49 -5.61 1.37
CA TYR A 85 -15.71 -5.87 -0.05
C TYR A 85 -16.44 -7.19 -0.31
N LYS A 86 -16.10 -8.26 0.43
CA LYS A 86 -16.71 -9.58 0.27
C LYS A 86 -18.14 -9.63 0.79
N ASN A 87 -18.41 -9.02 1.94
CA ASN A 87 -19.62 -9.30 2.70
C ASN A 87 -20.68 -8.19 2.58
N ASP A 88 -20.31 -6.98 2.17
CA ASP A 88 -21.23 -5.84 2.06
C ASP A 88 -21.28 -5.32 0.61
N PRO A 89 -22.38 -5.55 -0.13
CA PRO A 89 -22.54 -5.06 -1.51
C PRO A 89 -22.46 -3.54 -1.65
N SER A 90 -22.91 -2.78 -0.65
CA SER A 90 -22.89 -1.32 -0.67
C SER A 90 -21.46 -0.80 -0.49
N LYS A 91 -20.71 -1.37 0.46
CA LYS A 91 -19.28 -1.04 0.63
C LYS A 91 -18.45 -1.52 -0.55
N ARG A 92 -18.78 -2.68 -1.12
CA ARG A 92 -18.16 -3.17 -2.37
C ARG A 92 -18.31 -2.16 -3.49
N GLN A 93 -19.51 -1.59 -3.67
CA GLN A 93 -19.72 -0.57 -4.69
C GLN A 93 -18.95 0.70 -4.37
N ALA A 94 -18.94 1.16 -3.11
CA ALA A 94 -18.15 2.31 -2.69
C ALA A 94 -16.64 2.12 -2.95
N ILE A 95 -16.10 0.93 -2.69
CA ILE A 95 -14.70 0.59 -2.99
C ILE A 95 -14.44 0.60 -4.50
N LYS A 96 -15.35 0.03 -5.31
CA LYS A 96 -15.24 0.08 -6.78
C LYS A 96 -15.27 1.51 -7.31
N ASP A 97 -16.17 2.33 -6.80
CA ASP A 97 -16.31 3.73 -7.21
C ASP A 97 -15.07 4.55 -6.82
N LEU A 98 -14.50 4.27 -5.64
CA LEU A 98 -13.23 4.87 -5.22
C LEU A 98 -12.11 4.45 -6.17
N LEU A 99 -11.93 3.16 -6.44
CA LEU A 99 -10.91 2.65 -7.38
C LEU A 99 -11.10 3.17 -8.81
N GLY A 100 -12.34 3.38 -9.25
CA GLY A 100 -12.65 3.95 -10.57
C GLY A 100 -12.31 5.43 -10.72
N LYS A 101 -12.29 6.20 -9.62
CA LYS A 101 -11.87 7.62 -9.60
C LYS A 101 -10.36 7.80 -9.52
N ILE A 102 -9.64 6.71 -9.33
CA ILE A 102 -8.18 6.65 -9.13
C ILE A 102 -7.45 6.39 -10.47
N GLY A 103 -8.20 6.04 -11.53
CA GLY A 103 -7.71 5.86 -12.90
C GLY A 103 -7.49 7.15 -13.67
#